data_AF-A0A1Q3FGK7-F1
#
_entry.id   AF-A0A1Q3FGK7-F1
#
_cell.length_a   1.000
_cell.length_b   1.000
_cell.length_c   1.000
_cell.angle_alpha   90.00
_cell.angle_beta   90.00
_cell.angle_gamma   90.00
#
_symmetry.space_group_name_H-M   'P 1'
#
loop_
_entity.id
_entity.type
_entity.pdbx_description
1 polymer ?
#
loop_
_entity_poly.entity_id
_entity_poly.type
_entity_poly.pdbx_seq_one_letter_code
_entity_poly.pdbx_strand_id
1 'polypeptide(L)'
;MSVFFERFTLFCVITVITALSLIIVTSVQLAHEPEIVINRENGNLLDSLKSVRKAEGTAAVLGDSEKCPIPPDRVRLLVVVNSPKRNRKVRQTIRSTWAHASNLGVQVKFALTRSPEEQQSFIQRHLKHFSRRCVPADYLLITSDLFFINTPQITAAINQQLPRRSTIICAKADQHRGAGRRSEPKFLTDCDREAPVLISRDVVTAPNPDLKPHFGEHLYLSRMETAKILNGTIDGTDLLFFFSAQVANDASSSIKGLWMATRDYRVIES
;
A
#
# COMPACT_ATOMS: atom_id res chain seq x y z
N MET A 1 -54.41 16.23 52.97
CA MET A 1 -53.04 16.40 52.43
C MET A 1 -52.47 15.13 51.77
N SER A 2 -53.05 13.94 51.96
CA SER A 2 -52.54 12.68 51.36
C SER A 2 -52.81 12.54 49.85
N VAL A 3 -54.01 12.92 49.38
CA VAL A 3 -54.44 12.72 47.99
C VAL A 3 -53.63 13.53 46.97
N PHE A 4 -53.15 14.71 47.34
CA PHE A 4 -52.32 15.54 46.46
C PHE A 4 -50.90 14.98 46.31
N PHE A 5 -50.33 14.46 47.40
CA PHE A 5 -49.01 13.84 47.38
C PHE A 5 -49.03 12.55 46.55
N GLU A 6 -50.07 11.74 46.72
CA GLU A 6 -50.27 10.50 45.97
C GLU A 6 -50.41 10.75 44.46
N ARG A 7 -51.19 11.76 44.07
CA ARG A 7 -51.32 12.20 42.67
C ARG A 7 -50.01 12.75 42.10
N PHE A 8 -49.25 13.50 42.89
CA PHE A 8 -47.96 14.05 42.47
C PHE A 8 -46.91 12.94 42.28
N THR A 9 -46.82 11.99 43.22
CA THR A 9 -45.92 10.83 43.07
C THR A 9 -46.31 9.96 41.88
N LEU A 10 -47.60 9.77 41.63
CA LEU A 10 -48.08 8.98 40.50
C LEU A 10 -47.77 9.68 39.16
N PHE A 11 -47.88 11.01 39.10
CA PHE A 11 -47.47 11.81 37.94
C PHE A 11 -45.95 11.71 37.68
N CYS A 12 -45.12 11.81 38.72
CA CYS A 12 -43.67 11.64 38.58
C CYS A 12 -43.29 10.25 38.07
N VAL A 13 -43.91 9.19 38.61
CA VAL A 13 -43.66 7.81 38.18
C VAL A 13 -44.06 7.61 36.72
N ILE A 14 -45.23 8.11 36.28
CA ILE A 14 -45.65 8.03 34.88
C ILE A 14 -44.65 8.76 33.97
N THR A 15 -44.17 9.93 34.38
CA THR A 15 -43.21 10.73 33.60
C THR A 15 -41.88 9.99 33.44
N VAL A 16 -41.39 9.35 34.50
CA VAL A 16 -40.14 8.57 34.44
C VAL A 16 -40.31 7.32 33.57
N ILE A 17 -41.42 6.59 33.71
CA ILE A 17 -41.70 5.39 32.89
C ILE A 17 -41.84 5.76 31.41
N THR A 18 -42.53 6.85 31.09
CA THR A 18 -42.69 7.31 29.71
C THR A 18 -41.37 7.78 29.12
N ALA A 19 -40.54 8.53 29.87
CA ALA A 19 -39.21 8.94 29.43
C ALA A 19 -38.28 7.74 29.17
N LEU A 20 -38.24 6.76 30.10
CA LEU A 20 -37.45 5.54 29.93
C LEU A 20 -37.96 4.71 28.74
N SER A 21 -39.28 4.61 28.55
CA SER A 21 -39.85 3.90 27.39
C SER A 21 -39.45 4.56 26.07
N LEU A 22 -39.48 5.90 26.00
CA LEU A 22 -39.03 6.65 24.82
C LEU A 22 -37.53 6.47 24.58
N ILE A 23 -36.70 6.47 25.61
CA ILE A 23 -35.25 6.23 25.50
C ILE A 23 -34.98 4.81 24.98
N ILE A 24 -35.72 3.81 25.46
CA ILE A 24 -35.54 2.42 24.99
C ILE A 24 -35.99 2.28 23.53
N VAL A 25 -37.15 2.85 23.16
CA VAL A 25 -37.65 2.81 21.78
C VAL A 25 -36.68 3.53 20.83
N THR A 26 -36.19 4.70 21.20
CA THR A 26 -35.20 5.45 20.40
C THR A 26 -33.85 4.72 20.33
N SER A 27 -33.40 4.10 21.42
CA SER A 27 -32.16 3.30 21.43
C SER A 27 -32.26 2.05 20.56
N VAL A 28 -33.42 1.38 20.53
CA VAL A 28 -33.68 0.23 19.64
C VAL A 28 -33.75 0.68 18.18
N GLN A 29 -34.40 1.83 17.90
CA GLN A 29 -34.42 2.42 16.56
C GLN A 29 -33.02 2.82 16.09
N LEU A 30 -32.20 3.44 16.95
CA LEU A 30 -30.80 3.79 16.68
C LEU A 30 -29.86 2.59 16.58
N ALA A 31 -30.20 1.45 17.19
CA ALA A 31 -29.43 0.21 17.06
C ALA A 31 -29.79 -0.58 15.80
N HIS A 32 -31.02 -0.43 15.27
CA HIS A 32 -31.47 -1.10 14.05
C HIS A 32 -31.36 -0.23 12.77
N GLU A 33 -31.33 1.10 12.86
CA GLU A 33 -31.11 1.97 11.70
C GLU A 33 -29.71 1.89 11.07
N PRO A 34 -28.57 1.78 11.79
CA PRO A 34 -27.27 1.69 11.13
C PRO A 34 -27.11 0.35 10.42
N GLU A 35 -27.73 -0.73 10.91
CA GLU A 35 -27.61 -2.06 10.29
C GLU A 35 -28.50 -2.21 9.05
N ILE A 36 -29.65 -1.50 9.01
CA ILE A 36 -30.57 -1.50 7.86
C ILE A 36 -30.13 -0.49 6.78
N VAL A 37 -29.58 0.67 7.15
CA VAL A 37 -29.07 1.65 6.16
C VAL A 37 -27.75 1.18 5.54
N ILE A 38 -26.83 0.61 6.33
CA ILE A 38 -25.56 0.07 5.80
C ILE A 38 -25.81 -1.18 4.92
N ASN A 39 -26.76 -2.06 5.27
CA ASN A 39 -27.10 -3.19 4.39
C ASN A 39 -27.93 -2.80 3.16
N ARG A 40 -28.74 -1.73 3.21
CA ARG A 40 -29.48 -1.22 2.04
C ARG A 40 -28.56 -0.50 1.06
N GLU A 41 -27.57 0.25 1.54
CA GLU A 41 -26.53 0.84 0.68
C GLU A 41 -25.60 -0.24 0.07
N ASN A 42 -25.22 -1.26 0.84
CA ASN A 42 -24.45 -2.39 0.30
C ASN A 42 -25.25 -3.24 -0.72
N GLY A 43 -26.57 -3.38 -0.51
CA GLY A 43 -27.47 -4.04 -1.45
C GLY A 43 -27.63 -3.26 -2.76
N ASN A 44 -27.82 -1.94 -2.67
CA ASN A 44 -27.88 -1.05 -3.84
C ASN A 44 -26.53 -0.97 -4.58
N LEU A 45 -25.40 -1.02 -3.87
CA LEU A 45 -24.06 -1.11 -4.48
C LEU A 45 -23.84 -2.46 -5.17
N LEU A 46 -24.33 -3.56 -4.60
CA LEU A 46 -24.26 -4.89 -5.21
C LEU A 46 -25.20 -5.05 -6.42
N ASP A 47 -26.39 -4.45 -6.39
CA ASP A 47 -27.32 -4.43 -7.52
C ASP A 47 -26.89 -3.41 -8.59
N SER A 48 -26.22 -2.32 -8.22
CA SER A 48 -25.50 -1.45 -9.17
C SER A 48 -24.33 -2.20 -9.81
N LEU A 49 -23.52 -2.94 -9.04
CA LEU A 49 -22.45 -3.80 -9.58
C LEU A 49 -22.97 -4.96 -10.44
N LYS A 50 -24.14 -5.54 -10.13
CA LYS A 50 -24.78 -6.59 -10.95
C LYS A 50 -25.44 -6.04 -12.20
N SER A 51 -26.05 -4.86 -12.14
CA SER A 51 -26.64 -4.20 -13.32
C SER A 51 -25.57 -3.65 -14.26
N VAL A 52 -24.45 -3.15 -13.74
CA VAL A 52 -23.25 -2.85 -14.54
C VAL A 52 -22.70 -4.12 -15.20
N ARG A 53 -22.62 -5.25 -14.48
CA ARG A 53 -22.24 -6.56 -15.06
C ARG A 53 -23.20 -7.09 -16.13
N LYS A 54 -24.49 -6.77 -16.03
CA LYS A 54 -25.52 -7.20 -17.01
C LYS A 54 -25.57 -6.26 -18.23
N ALA A 55 -25.31 -4.97 -18.05
CA ALA A 55 -25.11 -4.04 -19.16
C ALA A 55 -23.82 -4.36 -19.94
N GLU A 56 -22.76 -4.79 -19.26
CA GLU A 56 -21.53 -5.33 -19.89
C GLU A 56 -21.75 -6.68 -20.62
N GLY A 57 -22.78 -7.44 -20.26
CA GLY A 57 -23.08 -8.75 -20.84
C GLY A 57 -23.84 -8.71 -22.16
N THR A 58 -24.40 -7.57 -22.57
CA THR A 58 -25.25 -7.47 -23.77
C THR A 58 -24.66 -6.59 -24.88
N ALA A 59 -23.57 -5.88 -24.61
CA ALA A 59 -22.78 -5.17 -25.63
C ALA A 59 -21.70 -6.08 -26.29
N ALA A 60 -21.71 -7.38 -25.97
CA ALA A 60 -20.78 -8.38 -26.51
C ALA A 60 -21.24 -9.01 -27.83
N VAL A 61 -22.11 -8.34 -28.59
CA VAL A 61 -22.47 -8.74 -29.94
C VAL A 61 -22.32 -7.50 -30.82
N LEU A 62 -21.09 -7.29 -31.30
CA LEU A 62 -20.67 -6.62 -32.54
C LEU A 62 -19.43 -5.74 -32.33
N GLY A 63 -18.26 -6.26 -32.71
CA GLY A 63 -17.14 -5.46 -33.24
C GLY A 63 -15.97 -5.18 -32.30
N ASP A 64 -14.85 -5.88 -32.54
CA ASP A 64 -13.44 -5.47 -32.34
C ASP A 64 -13.11 -4.31 -31.38
N SER A 65 -12.51 -4.62 -30.21
CA SER A 65 -11.25 -3.98 -29.76
C SER A 65 -10.72 -4.63 -28.47
N GLU A 66 -9.52 -5.21 -28.52
CA GLU A 66 -8.69 -5.62 -27.37
C GLU A 66 -8.33 -4.43 -26.47
N LYS A 67 -9.18 -4.03 -25.52
CA LYS A 67 -8.82 -3.05 -24.49
C LYS A 67 -9.02 -3.64 -23.10
N CYS A 68 -7.89 -3.83 -22.40
CA CYS A 68 -7.92 -4.08 -20.96
C CYS A 68 -8.73 -2.95 -20.30
N PRO A 69 -9.67 -3.23 -19.39
CA PRO A 69 -10.37 -2.19 -18.66
C PRO A 69 -9.34 -1.39 -17.87
N ILE A 70 -9.04 -0.18 -18.32
CA ILE A 70 -8.19 0.76 -17.59
C ILE A 70 -9.04 1.24 -16.42
N PRO A 71 -8.66 0.96 -15.16
CA PRO A 71 -9.39 1.51 -14.02
C PRO A 71 -9.37 3.04 -14.12
N PRO A 72 -10.46 3.73 -13.72
CA PRO A 72 -10.50 5.19 -13.70
C PRO A 72 -9.40 5.79 -12.80
N ASP A 73 -8.88 5.01 -11.85
CA ASP A 73 -7.75 5.36 -11.00
C ASP A 73 -6.41 4.93 -11.63
N ARG A 74 -5.58 5.91 -12.01
CA ARG A 74 -4.22 5.68 -12.49
C ARG A 74 -3.32 5.16 -11.36
N VAL A 75 -3.27 3.84 -11.20
CA VAL A 75 -2.17 3.19 -10.49
C VAL A 75 -0.90 3.45 -11.30
N ARG A 76 0.05 4.19 -10.73
CA ARG A 76 1.35 4.51 -11.34
C ARG A 76 2.46 3.62 -10.81
N LEU A 77 2.34 3.18 -9.56
CA LEU A 77 3.33 2.34 -8.88
C LEU A 77 2.70 1.05 -8.36
N LEU A 78 3.20 -0.08 -8.83
CA LEU A 78 2.94 -1.39 -8.23
C LEU A 78 4.10 -1.76 -7.31
N VAL A 79 3.85 -1.86 -6.00
CA VAL A 79 4.82 -2.33 -5.01
C VAL A 79 4.55 -3.79 -4.71
N VAL A 80 5.58 -4.62 -4.83
CA VAL A 80 5.52 -6.04 -4.48
C VAL A 80 6.51 -6.31 -3.34
N VAL A 81 5.95 -6.62 -2.17
CA VAL A 81 6.67 -6.77 -0.91
C VAL A 81 6.81 -8.25 -0.58
N ASN A 82 8.01 -8.80 -0.71
CA ASN A 82 8.30 -10.15 -0.24
C ASN A 82 8.24 -10.17 1.30
N SER A 83 7.42 -11.08 1.85
CA SER A 83 7.21 -11.17 3.30
C SER A 83 6.92 -12.62 3.69
N PRO A 84 7.72 -13.23 4.59
CA PRO A 84 7.43 -14.55 5.13
C PRO A 84 6.04 -14.60 5.78
N LYS A 85 5.31 -15.71 5.64
CA LYS A 85 3.96 -15.85 6.24
C LYS A 85 3.91 -15.47 7.72
N ARG A 86 4.94 -15.82 8.50
CA ARG A 86 5.09 -15.51 9.93
C ARG A 86 5.09 -14.02 10.26
N ASN A 87 5.52 -13.15 9.34
CA ASN A 87 5.63 -11.70 9.54
C ASN A 87 4.27 -10.96 9.40
N ARG A 88 3.19 -11.51 9.96
CA ARG A 88 1.84 -10.91 9.86
C ARG A 88 1.78 -9.51 10.48
N LYS A 89 2.41 -9.32 11.64
CA LYS A 89 2.44 -8.02 12.34
C LYS A 89 3.17 -6.94 11.54
N VAL A 90 4.30 -7.30 10.90
CA VAL A 90 5.05 -6.40 10.02
C VAL A 90 4.17 -5.97 8.85
N ARG A 91 3.49 -6.92 8.17
CA ARG A 91 2.57 -6.59 7.07
C ARG A 91 1.38 -5.73 7.49
N GLN A 92 0.85 -5.92 8.70
CA GLN A 92 -0.20 -5.05 9.24
C GLN A 92 0.33 -3.63 9.44
N THR A 93 1.52 -3.50 10.03
CA THR A 93 2.19 -2.21 10.23
C THR A 93 2.43 -1.50 8.91
N ILE A 94 2.96 -2.21 7.90
CA ILE A 94 3.17 -1.67 6.55
C ILE A 94 1.86 -1.09 5.98
N ARG A 95 0.75 -1.85 6.04
CA ARG A 95 -0.57 -1.39 5.56
C ARG A 95 -1.08 -0.17 6.32
N SER A 96 -0.79 -0.05 7.61
CA SER A 96 -1.18 1.12 8.42
C SER A 96 -0.21 2.31 8.32
N THR A 97 0.90 2.17 7.58
CA THR A 97 1.95 3.20 7.46
C THR A 97 2.18 3.54 5.98
N TRP A 98 3.35 3.25 5.43
CA TRP A 98 3.71 3.66 4.08
C TRP A 98 2.93 2.96 2.97
N ALA A 99 2.23 1.85 3.24
CA ALA A 99 1.33 1.21 2.28
C ALA A 99 -0.16 1.54 2.55
N HIS A 100 -0.45 2.63 3.25
CA HIS A 100 -1.81 3.04 3.55
C HIS A 100 -2.63 3.29 2.27
N ALA A 101 -3.92 2.92 2.32
CA ALA A 101 -4.82 3.00 1.16
C ALA A 101 -5.07 4.43 0.66
N SER A 102 -4.77 5.44 1.49
CA SER A 102 -4.83 6.85 1.09
C SER A 102 -3.73 7.26 0.10
N ASN A 103 -2.71 6.42 -0.12
CA ASN A 103 -1.66 6.69 -1.09
C ASN A 103 -2.18 6.45 -2.51
N LEU A 104 -2.82 7.47 -3.07
CA LEU A 104 -3.39 7.44 -4.42
C LEU A 104 -2.34 7.05 -5.45
N GLY A 105 -2.74 6.20 -6.39
CA GLY A 105 -1.86 5.75 -7.48
C GLY A 105 -0.82 4.70 -7.09
N VAL A 106 -0.86 4.18 -5.86
CA VAL A 106 0.04 3.12 -5.38
C VAL A 106 -0.75 1.85 -5.06
N GLN A 107 -0.36 0.72 -5.65
CA GLN A 107 -0.91 -0.59 -5.32
C GLN A 107 0.16 -1.43 -4.63
N VAL A 108 -0.12 -1.94 -3.44
CA VAL A 108 0.82 -2.79 -2.69
C VAL A 108 0.32 -4.24 -2.63
N LYS A 109 1.17 -5.18 -3.04
CA LYS A 109 0.93 -6.62 -2.98
C LYS A 109 1.98 -7.33 -2.12
N PHE A 110 1.52 -8.19 -1.22
CA PHE A 110 2.35 -9.20 -0.55
C PHE A 110 2.04 -10.55 -1.21
N ALA A 111 2.92 -11.47 -1.56
CA ALA A 111 4.32 -11.59 -1.23
C ALA A 111 4.64 -12.78 -0.32
N LEU A 112 3.69 -13.68 -0.07
CA LEU A 112 3.79 -14.65 1.02
C LEU A 112 4.70 -15.83 0.65
N THR A 113 5.95 -15.76 1.06
CA THR A 113 6.95 -16.82 0.89
C THR A 113 6.97 -17.79 2.08
N ARG A 114 7.29 -19.06 1.79
CA ARG A 114 7.50 -20.12 2.78
C ARG A 114 8.99 -20.39 3.03
N SER A 115 9.85 -20.18 2.03
CA SER A 115 11.31 -20.34 2.13
C SER A 115 12.07 -19.22 1.40
N PRO A 116 13.36 -18.98 1.76
CA PRO A 116 14.23 -18.05 1.03
C PRO A 116 14.46 -18.44 -0.44
N GLU A 117 14.35 -19.72 -0.79
CA GLU A 117 14.53 -20.21 -2.17
C GLU A 117 13.33 -19.83 -3.06
N GLU A 118 12.12 -19.77 -2.49
CA GLU A 118 10.93 -19.26 -3.19
C GLU A 118 11.07 -17.76 -3.57
N GLN A 119 11.94 -17.01 -2.89
CA GLN A 119 12.19 -15.59 -3.11
C GLN A 119 12.80 -15.26 -4.47
N GLN A 120 13.62 -16.15 -5.06
CA GLN A 120 14.17 -15.95 -6.40
C GLN A 120 13.12 -16.21 -7.49
N SER A 121 12.32 -17.26 -7.35
CA SER A 121 11.19 -17.53 -8.26
C SER A 121 10.14 -16.40 -8.24
N PHE A 122 10.09 -15.67 -7.13
CA PHE A 122 9.17 -14.57 -6.89
C PHE A 122 9.44 -13.38 -7.81
N ILE A 123 10.71 -12.94 -7.97
CA ILE A 123 11.06 -11.81 -8.84
C ILE A 123 10.67 -12.10 -10.28
N GLN A 124 11.08 -13.26 -10.82
CA GLN A 124 10.77 -13.66 -12.19
C GLN A 124 9.25 -13.75 -12.45
N ARG A 125 8.48 -14.29 -11.51
CA ARG A 125 7.02 -14.38 -11.63
C ARG A 125 6.36 -13.01 -11.71
N HIS A 126 6.81 -12.05 -10.90
CA HIS A 126 6.22 -10.71 -10.85
C HIS A 126 6.67 -9.86 -12.04
N LEU A 127 7.92 -10.01 -12.51
CA LEU A 127 8.35 -9.43 -13.78
C LEU A 127 7.51 -9.96 -14.94
N LYS A 128 7.29 -11.28 -15.02
CA LYS A 128 6.41 -11.88 -16.04
C LYS A 128 4.97 -11.37 -15.95
N HIS A 129 4.42 -11.25 -14.75
CA HIS A 129 3.07 -10.70 -14.56
C HIS A 129 2.99 -9.23 -14.98
N PHE A 130 3.96 -8.41 -14.58
CA PHE A 130 4.03 -6.99 -14.88
C PHE A 130 4.23 -6.70 -16.37
N SER A 131 4.92 -7.59 -17.09
CA SER A 131 5.07 -7.50 -18.56
C SER A 131 3.74 -7.61 -19.32
N ARG A 132 2.67 -8.11 -18.69
CA ARG A 132 1.36 -8.26 -19.34
C ARG A 132 0.71 -6.89 -19.55
N ARG A 133 0.10 -6.66 -20.71
CA ARG A 133 -0.56 -5.38 -21.08
C ARG A 133 -1.63 -4.91 -20.09
N CYS A 134 -2.27 -5.82 -19.33
CA CYS A 134 -3.39 -5.48 -18.45
C CYS A 134 -3.03 -5.14 -17.00
N VAL A 135 -1.75 -5.04 -16.62
CA VAL A 135 -1.39 -4.47 -15.30
C VAL A 135 -1.40 -2.94 -15.44
N PRO A 136 -2.25 -2.19 -14.73
CA PRO A 136 -2.30 -0.73 -14.84
C PRO A 136 -1.24 -0.12 -13.92
N ALA A 137 0.04 -0.16 -14.30
CA ALA A 137 1.11 0.50 -13.56
C ALA A 137 2.28 0.85 -14.49
N ASP A 138 2.89 2.01 -14.24
CA ASP A 138 4.03 2.53 -15.02
C ASP A 138 5.37 2.04 -14.44
N TYR A 139 5.42 1.87 -13.13
CA TYR A 139 6.58 1.38 -12.40
C TYR A 139 6.24 0.16 -11.53
N LEU A 140 7.23 -0.70 -11.38
CA LEU A 140 7.24 -1.84 -10.47
C LEU A 140 8.34 -1.61 -9.43
N LEU A 141 7.97 -1.64 -8.15
CA LEU A 141 8.90 -1.67 -7.03
C LEU A 141 8.90 -3.07 -6.42
N ILE A 142 10.04 -3.75 -6.45
CA ILE A 142 10.25 -5.04 -5.77
C ILE A 142 11.02 -4.77 -4.49
N THR A 143 10.53 -5.27 -3.35
CA THR A 143 11.17 -5.04 -2.04
C THR A 143 10.91 -6.20 -1.06
N SER A 144 11.44 -6.12 0.15
CA SER A 144 11.11 -6.99 1.29
C SER A 144 10.36 -6.24 2.40
N ASP A 145 9.79 -6.98 3.35
CA ASP A 145 9.12 -6.43 4.53
C ASP A 145 10.07 -5.83 5.59
N LEU A 146 11.37 -5.80 5.31
CA LEU A 146 12.40 -5.19 6.15
C LEU A 146 12.79 -3.78 5.71
N PHE A 147 12.14 -3.23 4.69
CA PHE A 147 12.42 -1.87 4.24
C PHE A 147 11.25 -0.95 4.53
N PHE A 148 11.56 0.25 5.00
CA PHE A 148 10.64 1.37 4.95
C PHE A 148 10.72 2.02 3.57
N ILE A 149 9.56 2.32 2.98
CA ILE A 149 9.44 3.02 1.70
C ILE A 149 8.82 4.38 1.98
N ASN A 150 9.48 5.44 1.50
CA ASN A 150 8.90 6.77 1.53
C ASN A 150 7.94 6.95 0.34
N THR A 151 6.72 6.43 0.51
CA THR A 151 5.72 6.35 -0.57
C THR A 151 5.35 7.73 -1.15
N PRO A 152 5.19 8.80 -0.36
CA PRO A 152 4.93 10.13 -0.91
C PRO A 152 6.07 10.65 -1.77
N GLN A 153 7.33 10.49 -1.31
CA GLN A 153 8.49 10.95 -2.08
C GLN A 153 8.68 10.20 -3.39
N ILE A 154 8.59 8.86 -3.38
CA ILE A 154 8.73 8.08 -4.62
C ILE A 154 7.58 8.37 -5.60
N THR A 155 6.37 8.63 -5.10
CA THR A 155 5.21 8.98 -5.94
C THR A 155 5.37 10.37 -6.55
N ALA A 156 5.83 11.36 -5.78
CA ALA A 156 6.16 12.69 -6.27
C ALA A 156 7.24 12.63 -7.37
N ALA A 157 8.31 11.87 -7.12
CA ALA A 157 9.38 11.66 -8.09
C ALA A 157 8.87 11.00 -9.38
N ILE A 158 8.04 9.96 -9.29
CA ILE A 158 7.40 9.32 -10.46
C ILE A 158 6.55 10.31 -11.26
N ASN A 159 5.87 11.23 -10.57
CA ASN A 159 4.96 12.17 -11.22
C ASN A 159 5.67 13.33 -11.92
N GLN A 160 6.84 13.73 -11.43
CA GLN A 160 7.47 14.99 -11.82
C GLN A 160 8.88 14.83 -12.40
N GLN A 161 9.67 13.86 -11.94
CA GLN A 161 11.13 13.85 -12.13
C GLN A 161 11.65 12.59 -12.81
N LEU A 162 11.06 11.42 -12.54
CA LEU A 162 11.59 10.16 -13.06
C LEU A 162 11.25 9.97 -14.55
N PRO A 163 12.22 9.53 -15.37
CA PRO A 163 11.95 9.18 -16.75
C PRO A 163 10.94 8.04 -16.85
N ARG A 164 9.91 8.19 -17.68
CA ARG A 164 8.86 7.16 -17.87
C ARG A 164 9.35 5.86 -18.50
N ARG A 165 10.57 5.87 -19.05
CA ARG A 165 11.18 4.78 -19.78
C ARG A 165 12.60 4.55 -19.30
N SER A 166 13.09 3.33 -19.50
CA SER A 166 14.48 2.94 -19.32
C SER A 166 15.02 3.31 -17.94
N THR A 167 14.19 3.17 -16.91
CA THR A 167 14.53 3.52 -15.54
C THR A 167 14.66 2.26 -14.71
N ILE A 168 15.84 2.07 -14.14
CA ILE A 168 16.11 1.09 -13.09
C ILE A 168 16.80 1.85 -11.96
N ILE A 169 16.24 1.81 -10.76
CA ILE A 169 16.84 2.40 -9.56
C ILE A 169 17.02 1.30 -8.53
N CYS A 170 18.24 1.11 -8.05
CA CYS A 170 18.58 0.09 -7.07
C CYS A 170 19.84 0.45 -6.28
N ALA A 171 20.07 -0.24 -5.16
CA ALA A 171 21.36 -0.24 -4.50
C ALA A 171 22.37 -1.04 -5.33
N LYS A 172 23.64 -0.60 -5.35
CA LYS A 172 24.71 -1.28 -6.08
C LYS A 172 25.05 -2.60 -5.38
N ALA A 173 25.20 -3.67 -6.15
CA ALA A 173 25.66 -4.95 -5.61
C ALA A 173 27.11 -4.85 -5.12
N ASP A 174 27.37 -5.38 -3.91
CA ASP A 174 28.74 -5.60 -3.45
C ASP A 174 29.40 -6.67 -4.33
N GLN A 175 30.44 -6.30 -5.09
CA GLN A 175 31.14 -7.20 -6.02
C GLN A 175 31.69 -8.47 -5.35
N HIS A 176 31.88 -8.46 -4.03
CA HIS A 176 32.31 -9.62 -3.24
C HIS A 176 31.19 -10.61 -2.88
N ARG A 177 29.91 -10.26 -3.06
CA ARG A 177 28.76 -11.14 -2.77
C ARG A 177 28.12 -11.75 -4.03
N GLY A 178 28.58 -11.34 -5.23
CA GLY A 178 27.89 -11.57 -6.50
C GLY A 178 28.33 -12.77 -7.35
N ALA A 179 29.25 -13.62 -6.90
CA ALA A 179 29.69 -14.80 -7.66
C ALA A 179 28.78 -16.02 -7.43
N GLY A 180 27.49 -15.92 -7.74
CA GLY A 180 26.60 -17.06 -7.52
C GLY A 180 25.21 -16.93 -8.12
N ARG A 181 25.01 -17.64 -9.24
CA ARG A 181 23.75 -18.06 -9.91
C ARG A 181 23.35 -17.29 -11.18
N ARG A 182 23.25 -18.08 -12.25
CA ARG A 182 23.08 -17.76 -13.69
C ARG A 182 21.65 -17.41 -14.15
N SER A 183 20.68 -17.22 -13.26
CA SER A 183 19.25 -17.19 -13.63
C SER A 183 18.55 -15.83 -13.55
N GLU A 184 19.27 -14.75 -13.25
CA GLU A 184 18.67 -13.41 -13.21
C GLU A 184 18.70 -12.69 -14.55
N PRO A 185 17.74 -11.79 -14.81
CA PRO A 185 17.80 -10.91 -15.97
C PRO A 185 19.10 -10.08 -15.94
N LYS A 186 19.79 -9.98 -17.07
CA LYS A 186 21.08 -9.27 -17.18
C LYS A 186 21.03 -7.86 -16.59
N PHE A 187 19.93 -7.13 -16.79
CA PHE A 187 19.75 -5.76 -16.30
C PHE A 187 19.63 -5.63 -14.76
N LEU A 188 19.50 -6.73 -14.02
CA LEU A 188 19.50 -6.74 -12.54
C LEU A 188 20.84 -7.21 -11.94
N THR A 189 21.81 -7.59 -12.76
CA THR A 189 23.07 -8.18 -12.27
C THR A 189 23.92 -7.23 -11.44
N ASP A 190 23.80 -5.92 -11.70
CA ASP A 190 24.53 -4.89 -10.95
C ASP A 190 23.77 -4.39 -9.70
N CYS A 191 22.53 -4.83 -9.50
CA CYS A 191 21.70 -4.43 -8.36
C CYS A 191 21.84 -5.39 -7.18
N ASP A 192 21.84 -4.87 -5.95
CA ASP A 192 21.72 -5.69 -4.75
C ASP A 192 20.35 -6.39 -4.73
N ARG A 193 20.38 -7.72 -4.70
CA ARG A 193 19.21 -8.61 -4.72
C ARG A 193 18.35 -8.49 -3.47
N GLU A 194 18.95 -8.09 -2.36
CA GLU A 194 18.25 -7.95 -1.09
C GLU A 194 17.68 -6.55 -0.89
N ALA A 195 18.03 -5.59 -1.76
CA ALA A 195 17.56 -4.22 -1.68
C ALA A 195 16.30 -3.97 -2.54
N PRO A 196 15.52 -2.92 -2.22
CA PRO A 196 14.46 -2.44 -3.08
C PRO A 196 14.96 -2.13 -4.49
N VAL A 197 14.19 -2.49 -5.51
CA VAL A 197 14.47 -2.17 -6.92
C VAL A 197 13.23 -1.57 -7.57
N LEU A 198 13.35 -0.35 -8.09
CA LEU A 198 12.30 0.32 -8.87
C LEU A 198 12.61 0.18 -10.37
N ILE A 199 11.63 -0.23 -11.16
CA ILE A 199 11.79 -0.55 -12.58
C ILE A 199 10.63 0.06 -13.37
N SER A 200 10.92 0.79 -14.46
CA SER A 200 9.89 1.23 -15.40
C SER A 200 9.37 0.07 -16.25
N ARG A 201 8.12 0.16 -16.69
CA ARG A 201 7.45 -0.91 -17.43
C ARG A 201 8.19 -1.40 -18.67
N ASP A 202 8.72 -0.47 -19.46
CA ASP A 202 9.36 -0.76 -20.73
C ASP A 202 10.57 -1.68 -20.58
N VAL A 203 11.33 -1.53 -19.49
CA VAL A 203 12.49 -2.38 -19.17
C VAL A 203 12.09 -3.84 -19.01
N VAL A 204 10.91 -4.10 -18.43
CA VAL A 204 10.43 -5.46 -18.21
C VAL A 204 9.84 -6.06 -19.48
N THR A 205 9.22 -5.25 -20.33
CA THR A 205 8.58 -5.70 -21.59
C THR A 205 9.55 -5.88 -22.75
N ALA A 206 10.59 -5.05 -22.82
CA ALA A 206 11.57 -5.02 -23.90
C ALA A 206 12.96 -4.69 -23.30
N PRO A 207 13.61 -5.67 -22.64
CA PRO A 207 14.85 -5.42 -21.93
C PRO A 207 15.98 -5.03 -22.89
N ASN A 208 16.51 -3.82 -22.72
CA ASN A 208 17.74 -3.40 -23.38
C ASN A 208 18.94 -3.91 -22.56
N PRO A 209 19.81 -4.78 -23.12
CA PRO A 209 20.95 -5.35 -22.40
C PRO A 209 22.01 -4.31 -22.02
N ASP A 210 22.05 -3.15 -22.69
CA ASP A 210 23.01 -2.07 -22.43
C ASP A 210 22.50 -1.06 -21.40
N LEU A 211 21.27 -1.26 -20.89
CA LEU A 211 20.68 -0.38 -19.90
C LEU A 211 21.39 -0.52 -18.55
N LYS A 212 21.90 0.60 -18.04
CA LYS A 212 22.59 0.64 -16.74
C LYS A 212 21.65 1.12 -15.64
N PRO A 213 21.66 0.48 -14.46
CA PRO A 213 20.91 0.98 -13.32
C PRO A 213 21.45 2.32 -12.81
N HIS A 214 20.54 3.15 -12.32
CA HIS A 214 20.86 4.33 -11.53
C HIS A 214 21.07 3.89 -10.07
N PHE A 215 22.34 3.85 -9.67
CA PHE A 215 22.71 3.67 -8.27
C PHE A 215 22.57 5.02 -7.56
N GLY A 216 21.41 5.24 -6.96
CA GLY A 216 21.13 6.54 -6.35
C GLY A 216 21.91 6.73 -5.06
N GLU A 217 22.91 7.62 -5.09
CA GLU A 217 23.37 8.29 -3.87
C GLU A 217 22.20 9.07 -3.27
N HIS A 218 22.01 9.00 -1.95
CA HIS A 218 20.90 9.65 -1.21
C HIS A 218 19.48 9.10 -1.46
N LEU A 219 19.28 8.11 -2.34
CA LEU A 219 17.97 7.45 -2.47
C LEU A 219 17.71 6.42 -1.35
N TYR A 220 18.78 6.01 -0.67
CA TYR A 220 18.74 5.10 0.47
C TYR A 220 19.28 5.81 1.70
N LEU A 221 18.57 5.69 2.83
CA LEU A 221 19.17 5.99 4.12
C LEU A 221 20.21 4.93 4.45
N SER A 222 21.42 5.35 4.83
CA SER A 222 22.43 4.45 5.35
C SER A 222 21.97 3.77 6.64
N ARG A 223 22.65 2.69 7.04
CA ARG A 223 22.38 2.04 8.34
C ARG A 223 22.55 3.00 9.50
N MET A 224 23.55 3.88 9.43
CA MET A 224 23.83 4.86 10.47
C MET A 224 22.73 5.91 10.54
N GLU A 225 22.29 6.49 9.42
CA GLU A 225 21.19 7.47 9.38
C GLU A 225 19.87 6.84 9.81
N THR A 226 19.57 5.63 9.33
CA THR A 226 18.38 4.86 9.74
C THR A 226 18.36 4.68 11.26
N ALA A 227 19.49 4.27 11.87
CA ALA A 227 19.59 4.13 13.32
C ALA A 227 19.44 5.46 14.06
N LYS A 228 20.03 6.55 13.53
CA LYS A 228 19.94 7.88 14.13
C LYS A 228 18.49 8.38 14.20
N ILE A 229 17.70 8.18 13.14
CA ILE A 229 16.27 8.53 13.11
C ILE A 229 15.49 7.67 14.10
N LEU A 230 15.70 6.35 14.09
CA LEU A 230 15.02 5.42 14.99
C LEU A 230 15.29 5.72 16.47
N ASN A 231 16.49 6.18 16.79
CA ASN A 231 16.89 6.57 18.14
C ASN A 231 16.45 8.00 18.50
N GLY A 232 15.80 8.74 17.59
CA GLY A 232 15.38 10.13 17.80
C GLY A 232 16.54 11.14 17.90
N THR A 233 17.73 10.77 17.41
CA THR A 233 18.92 11.64 17.45
C THR A 233 18.97 12.66 16.30
N ILE A 234 18.22 12.39 15.22
CA ILE A 234 18.01 13.32 14.11
C ILE A 234 16.53 13.27 13.71
N ASP A 235 16.01 14.41 13.26
CA ASP A 235 14.69 14.47 12.62
C ASP A 235 14.78 13.96 11.18
N GLY A 236 13.84 13.09 10.79
CA GLY A 236 13.75 12.51 9.45
C GLY A 236 12.89 13.33 8.49
N THR A 237 12.23 14.38 8.96
CA THR A 237 11.20 15.13 8.25
C THR A 237 11.73 15.82 6.98
N ASP A 238 12.96 16.37 7.04
CA ASP A 238 13.58 17.08 5.92
C ASP A 238 14.44 16.16 5.02
N LEU A 239 14.50 14.86 5.31
CA LEU A 239 15.31 13.92 4.55
C LEU A 239 14.55 13.40 3.33
N LEU A 240 15.09 13.68 2.15
CA LEU A 240 14.61 13.15 0.88
C LEU A 240 15.31 11.82 0.58
N PHE A 241 14.56 10.73 0.69
CA PHE A 241 15.02 9.39 0.36
C PHE A 241 13.82 8.56 -0.12
N PHE A 242 14.05 7.51 -0.90
CA PHE A 242 12.98 6.58 -1.30
C PHE A 242 12.92 5.36 -0.39
N PHE A 243 14.09 4.91 0.07
CA PHE A 243 14.25 3.64 0.77
C PHE A 243 15.06 3.81 2.06
N SER A 244 14.77 3.01 3.09
CA SER A 244 15.67 2.87 4.23
C SER A 244 16.76 1.82 3.97
N ALA A 245 17.75 1.72 4.85
CA ALA A 245 18.46 0.46 5.03
C ALA A 245 17.51 -0.63 5.57
N GLN A 246 17.92 -1.90 5.50
CA GLN A 246 17.18 -2.99 6.17
C GLN A 246 17.00 -2.67 7.65
N VAL A 247 15.76 -2.73 8.15
CA VAL A 247 15.45 -2.60 9.57
C VAL A 247 15.58 -3.95 10.28
N ALA A 248 16.11 -3.93 11.52
CA ALA A 248 16.49 -5.13 12.28
C ALA A 248 15.30 -5.81 13.01
N ASN A 249 15.62 -6.79 13.87
CA ASN A 249 14.83 -7.86 14.48
C ASN A 249 13.37 -7.58 14.95
N ASP A 250 12.96 -6.33 15.12
CA ASP A 250 11.55 -5.95 15.24
C ASP A 250 11.17 -4.90 14.19
N ALA A 251 11.12 -5.36 12.94
CA ALA A 251 10.79 -4.52 11.80
C ALA A 251 9.45 -3.79 11.97
N SER A 252 8.52 -4.31 12.77
CA SER A 252 7.22 -3.65 13.00
C SER A 252 7.40 -2.32 13.76
N SER A 253 8.11 -2.33 14.90
CA SER A 253 8.34 -1.10 15.66
C SER A 253 9.24 -0.14 14.89
N SER A 254 10.26 -0.65 14.20
CA SER A 254 11.18 0.15 13.40
C SER A 254 10.48 0.87 12.24
N ILE A 255 9.62 0.16 11.48
CA ILE A 255 8.84 0.76 10.38
C ILE A 255 7.90 1.84 10.92
N LYS A 256 7.26 1.60 12.07
CA LYS A 256 6.39 2.59 12.69
C LYS A 256 7.18 3.83 13.12
N GLY A 257 8.36 3.65 13.72
CA GLY A 257 9.25 4.75 14.11
C GLY A 257 9.66 5.61 12.93
N LEU A 258 10.17 4.98 11.86
CA LEU A 258 10.54 5.68 10.62
C LEU A 258 9.35 6.40 9.99
N TRP A 259 8.17 5.78 9.95
CA TRP A 259 6.96 6.42 9.44
C TRP A 259 6.61 7.68 10.23
N MET A 260 6.60 7.60 11.56
CA MET A 260 6.27 8.76 12.40
C MET A 260 7.27 9.90 12.21
N ALA A 261 8.55 9.59 12.07
CA ALA A 261 9.61 10.58 11.89
C ALA A 261 9.67 11.21 10.49
N THR A 262 8.95 10.67 9.51
CA THR A 262 9.03 11.11 8.09
C THR A 262 7.69 11.51 7.51
N ARG A 263 6.61 11.44 8.30
CA ARG A 263 5.24 11.69 7.85
C ARG A 263 4.95 13.16 7.51
N ASP A 264 5.69 14.10 8.10
CA ASP A 264 5.48 15.53 7.86
C ASP A 264 6.22 15.98 6.61
N TYR A 265 5.79 15.47 5.47
CA TYR A 265 6.26 15.92 4.18
C TYR A 265 5.90 17.40 4.02
N ARG A 266 6.84 18.31 4.28
CA ARG A 266 6.80 19.61 3.64
C ARG A 266 6.91 19.31 2.17
N VAL A 267 5.75 19.35 1.51
CA VAL A 267 5.63 19.29 0.07
C VAL A 267 6.71 20.23 -0.47
N ILE A 268 7.51 19.74 -1.41
CA ILE A 268 8.35 20.60 -2.23
C ILE A 268 7.36 21.50 -2.98
N GLU A 269 6.96 22.59 -2.33
CA GLU A 269 6.26 23.71 -2.95
C GLU A 269 7.27 24.31 -3.92
N SER A 270 7.05 23.99 -5.19
CA SER A 270 7.59 24.73 -6.33
C SER A 270 7.07 26.16 -6.33
#